data_AF-A0A3M8DC05-F1
#
_entry.id   AF-A0A3M8DC05-F1
#
_cell.length_a   1.000
_cell.length_b   1.000
_cell.length_c   1.000
_cell.angle_alpha   90.00
_cell.angle_beta   90.00
_cell.angle_gamma   90.00
#
_symmetry.space_group_name_H-M   'P 1'
#
loop_
_entity.id
_entity.type
_entity.pdbx_description
1 polymer ?
#
loop_
_entity_poly.entity_id
_entity_poly.type
_entity_poly.pdbx_seq_one_letter_code
_entity_poly.pdbx_strand_id
1 'polypeptide(L)'
;MKGREKMSEIFNERVALRMHLESLLKLRHELRSDYVDRDRVLSLEIKEIINKVQAIEHKVEDLNLMKIEKDEMQAEEVAPKEPVTVPEQMKARKERTRINYEEIKERLLELLQETSEPMSLSTIVSELEQRYGIHLSNPYITIKKITKDISGVKETKEGRVLFFAWKND
;
A
#
# COMPACT_ATOMS: atom_id res chain seq x y z
N MET A 1 56.15 39.56 18.09
CA MET A 1 55.71 39.20 16.72
C MET A 1 54.92 37.88 16.67
N LYS A 2 55.37 36.81 17.35
CA LYS A 2 54.70 35.48 17.41
C LYS A 2 53.19 35.44 17.73
N GLY A 3 52.64 36.40 18.50
CA GLY A 3 51.22 36.43 18.83
C GLY A 3 50.30 36.87 17.69
N ARG A 4 50.78 37.73 16.77
CA ARG A 4 49.98 38.18 15.62
C ARG A 4 49.92 37.12 14.53
N GLU A 5 51.00 36.36 14.33
CA GLU A 5 51.04 35.24 13.39
C GLU A 5 50.06 34.13 13.79
N LYS A 6 50.04 33.73 15.06
CA LYS A 6 49.06 32.76 15.58
C LYS A 6 47.61 33.22 15.40
N MET A 7 47.33 34.50 15.65
CA MET A 7 45.98 35.04 15.43
C MET A 7 45.58 35.05 13.95
N SER A 8 46.53 35.30 13.05
CA SER A 8 46.31 35.21 11.60
C SER A 8 46.09 33.77 11.15
N GLU A 9 46.83 32.81 11.70
CA GLU A 9 46.65 31.38 11.41
C GLU A 9 45.27 30.90 11.84
N ILE A 10 44.83 31.23 13.05
CA ILE A 10 43.50 30.87 13.57
C ILE A 10 42.39 31.52 12.72
N PHE A 11 42.58 32.76 12.28
CA PHE A 11 41.63 33.43 11.40
C PHE A 11 41.53 32.72 10.04
N ASN A 12 42.67 32.40 9.43
CA ASN A 12 42.72 31.70 8.15
C ASN A 12 42.11 30.29 8.24
N GLU A 13 42.39 29.57 9.32
CA GLU A 13 41.80 28.26 9.59
C GLU A 13 40.27 28.36 9.74
N ARG A 14 39.78 29.37 10.47
CA ARG A 14 38.34 29.61 10.59
C ARG A 14 37.68 29.90 9.24
N VAL A 15 38.33 30.68 8.39
CA VAL A 15 37.82 30.99 7.03
C VAL A 15 37.84 29.73 6.17
N ALA A 16 38.93 28.94 6.19
CA ALA A 16 39.03 27.69 5.45
C ALA A 16 37.95 26.68 5.88
N LEU A 17 37.72 26.53 7.19
CA LEU A 17 36.67 25.66 7.72
C LEU A 17 35.27 26.13 7.32
N ARG A 18 35.03 27.44 7.27
CA ARG A 18 33.76 28.00 6.79
C ARG A 18 33.54 27.70 5.31
N MET A 19 34.53 27.95 4.47
CA MET A 19 34.45 27.64 3.04
C MET A 19 34.25 26.14 2.79
N HIS A 20 34.94 25.29 3.56
CA HIS A 20 34.78 23.84 3.48
C HIS A 20 33.39 23.39 3.93
N LEU A 21 32.85 23.98 5.00
CA LEU A 21 31.48 23.70 5.43
C LEU A 21 30.46 24.09 4.36
N GLU A 22 30.63 25.27 3.76
CA GLU A 22 29.76 25.72 2.66
C GLU A 22 29.82 24.79 1.44
N SER A 23 31.02 24.30 1.07
CA SER A 23 31.15 23.35 -0.04
C SER A 23 30.48 22.00 0.26
N LEU A 24 30.62 21.49 1.49
CA LEU A 24 29.96 20.26 1.92
C LEU A 24 28.43 20.40 1.95
N LEU A 25 27.91 21.56 2.37
CA LEU A 25 26.48 21.83 2.36
C LEU A 25 25.91 21.91 0.94
N LYS A 26 26.64 22.52 0.00
CA LYS A 26 26.28 22.54 -1.43
C LYS A 26 26.27 21.12 -2.01
N LEU A 27 27.35 20.36 -1.78
CA LEU A 27 27.44 18.97 -2.23
C LEU A 27 26.30 18.11 -1.67
N ARG A 28 25.95 18.29 -0.39
CA ARG A 28 24.82 17.59 0.23
C ARG A 28 23.49 17.93 -0.44
N HIS A 29 23.29 19.19 -0.85
CA HIS A 29 22.09 19.60 -1.54
C HIS A 29 21.99 18.99 -2.95
N GLU A 30 23.08 19.04 -3.72
CA GLU A 30 23.19 18.44 -5.05
C GLU A 30 22.90 16.92 -5.00
N LEU A 31 23.55 16.20 -4.08
CA LEU A 31 23.32 14.76 -3.90
C LEU A 31 21.87 14.40 -3.57
N ARG A 32 21.15 15.28 -2.86
CA ARG A 32 19.72 15.07 -2.57
C ARG A 32 18.87 15.26 -3.83
N SER A 33 19.18 16.25 -4.65
CA SER A 33 18.50 16.44 -5.94
C SER A 33 18.74 15.23 -6.84
N ASP A 34 20.01 14.84 -7.01
CA ASP A 34 20.39 13.69 -7.82
C ASP A 34 19.72 12.39 -7.37
N TYR A 35 19.59 12.18 -6.05
CA TYR A 35 18.91 11.01 -5.52
C TYR A 35 17.43 10.99 -5.93
N VAL A 36 16.72 12.12 -5.80
CA VAL A 36 15.31 12.22 -6.20
C VAL A 36 15.14 12.00 -7.70
N ASP A 37 16.03 12.56 -8.51
CA ASP A 37 15.99 12.39 -9.96
C ASP A 37 16.26 10.94 -10.36
N ARG A 38 17.25 10.28 -9.75
CA ARG A 38 17.53 8.85 -9.97
C ARG A 38 16.37 7.96 -9.53
N ASP A 39 15.78 8.21 -8.37
CA ASP A 39 14.63 7.46 -7.88
C ASP A 39 13.41 7.58 -8.81
N ARG A 40 13.19 8.79 -9.36
CA ARG A 40 12.16 9.03 -10.37
C ARG A 40 12.41 8.24 -11.65
N VAL A 41 13.65 8.26 -12.16
CA VAL A 41 14.03 7.50 -13.37
C VAL A 41 13.85 6.01 -13.14
N LEU A 42 14.35 5.47 -12.02
CA LEU A 42 14.19 4.06 -11.65
C LEU A 42 12.71 3.67 -11.54
N SER A 43 11.87 4.52 -10.97
CA SER A 43 10.43 4.28 -10.87
C SER A 43 9.76 4.17 -12.24
N LEU A 44 10.21 4.97 -13.23
CA LEU A 44 9.72 4.88 -14.61
C LEU A 44 10.18 3.59 -15.29
N GLU A 45 11.47 3.22 -15.14
CA GLU A 45 12.01 1.98 -15.67
C GLU A 45 11.31 0.74 -15.10
N ILE A 46 11.07 0.71 -13.79
CA ILE A 46 10.30 -0.35 -13.12
C ILE A 46 8.89 -0.45 -13.72
N LYS A 47 8.22 0.69 -13.90
CA LYS A 47 6.87 0.73 -14.48
C LYS A 47 6.86 0.20 -15.92
N GLU A 48 7.85 0.56 -16.73
CA GLU A 48 7.98 0.03 -18.09
C GLU A 48 8.19 -1.48 -18.10
N ILE A 49 9.03 -2.01 -17.22
CA ILE A 49 9.27 -3.45 -17.09
C ILE A 49 7.97 -4.16 -16.67
N ILE A 50 7.25 -3.65 -15.67
CA ILE A 50 5.96 -4.21 -15.23
C ILE A 50 4.97 -4.26 -16.40
N ASN A 51 4.85 -3.17 -17.17
CA ASN A 51 3.95 -3.13 -18.32
C ASN A 51 4.34 -4.16 -19.39
N LYS A 52 5.64 -4.35 -19.64
CA LYS A 52 6.15 -5.36 -20.59
C LYS A 52 5.84 -6.77 -20.11
N VAL A 53 6.04 -7.05 -18.81
CA VAL A 53 5.69 -8.35 -18.21
C VAL A 53 4.20 -8.62 -18.35
N GLN A 54 3.35 -7.67 -17.98
CA GLN A 54 1.90 -7.81 -18.12
C GLN A 54 1.46 -8.01 -19.58
N ALA A 55 2.08 -7.30 -20.52
CA ALA A 55 1.80 -7.49 -21.94
C ALA A 55 2.20 -8.88 -22.44
N ILE A 56 3.28 -9.47 -21.90
CA ILE A 56 3.68 -10.84 -22.22
C ILE A 56 2.73 -11.83 -21.57
N GLU A 57 2.39 -11.65 -20.30
CA GLU A 57 1.44 -12.50 -19.56
C GLU A 57 0.07 -12.54 -20.27
N HIS A 58 -0.46 -11.39 -20.68
CA HIS A 58 -1.70 -11.33 -21.47
C HIS A 58 -1.58 -12.06 -22.82
N LYS A 59 -0.46 -11.91 -23.54
CA LYS A 59 -0.25 -12.67 -24.77
C LYS A 59 -0.19 -14.18 -24.53
N VAL A 60 0.36 -14.62 -23.41
CA VAL A 60 0.41 -16.04 -23.03
C VAL A 60 -1.00 -16.54 -22.68
N GLU A 61 -1.80 -15.75 -21.97
CA GLU A 61 -3.22 -16.04 -21.70
C GLU A 61 -4.02 -16.16 -23.00
N ASP A 62 -3.90 -15.19 -23.91
CA ASP A 62 -4.59 -15.20 -25.21
C ASP A 62 -4.21 -16.43 -26.05
N LEU A 63 -2.92 -16.79 -26.08
CA LEU A 63 -2.43 -17.99 -26.77
C LEU A 63 -2.94 -19.29 -26.15
N ASN A 64 -3.17 -19.31 -24.83
CA ASN A 64 -3.74 -20.48 -24.15
C ASN A 64 -5.25 -20.59 -24.42
N LEU A 65 -5.98 -19.47 -24.43
CA LEU A 65 -7.40 -19.45 -24.79
C LEU A 65 -7.62 -19.91 -26.25
N MET A 66 -6.81 -19.44 -27.19
CA MET A 66 -6.87 -19.88 -28.59
C MET A 66 -6.52 -21.36 -28.79
N LYS A 67 -5.73 -21.97 -27.90
CA LYS A 67 -5.45 -23.42 -27.92
C LYS A 67 -6.64 -24.22 -27.39
N ILE A 68 -7.28 -23.75 -26.32
CA ILE A 68 -8.48 -24.37 -25.75
C ILE A 68 -9.62 -24.33 -26.78
N GLU A 69 -9.87 -23.19 -27.42
CA GLU A 69 -10.90 -23.07 -28.46
C GLU A 69 -10.61 -23.97 -29.68
N LYS A 70 -9.34 -24.18 -30.03
CA LYS A 70 -8.96 -25.11 -31.13
C LYS A 70 -9.10 -26.58 -30.75
N ASP A 71 -8.81 -26.95 -29.51
CA ASP A 71 -9.00 -28.32 -29.02
C ASP A 71 -10.51 -28.62 -28.82
N GLU A 72 -11.30 -27.64 -28.38
CA GLU A 72 -12.76 -27.77 -28.24
C GLU A 72 -13.45 -27.91 -29.60
N MET A 73 -13.00 -27.19 -30.64
CA MET A 73 -13.52 -27.37 -32.01
C MET A 73 -13.13 -28.71 -32.67
N GLN A 74 -12.13 -29.43 -32.14
CA GLN A 74 -11.77 -30.77 -32.62
C GLN A 74 -12.42 -31.91 -31.81
N ALA A 75 -12.95 -31.62 -30.62
CA ALA A 75 -13.53 -32.62 -29.72
C ALA A 75 -15.06 -32.73 -29.77
N GLU A 76 -15.76 -31.95 -30.60
CA GLU A 76 -17.23 -31.95 -30.70
C GLU A 76 -17.85 -33.08 -31.55
N GLU A 77 -17.08 -34.06 -32.01
CA GLU A 77 -17.63 -35.36 -32.42
C GLU A 77 -17.39 -36.39 -31.31
N VAL A 78 -18.50 -36.86 -30.72
CA VAL A 78 -18.64 -38.04 -29.83
C VAL A 78 -18.83 -37.73 -28.32
N ALA A 79 -20.12 -37.60 -28.00
CA ALA A 79 -20.84 -38.17 -26.84
C ALA A 79 -21.15 -37.26 -25.63
N PRO A 80 -22.39 -37.33 -25.09
CA PRO A 80 -22.85 -36.51 -23.97
C PRO A 80 -22.66 -37.24 -22.64
N LYS A 81 -21.93 -36.64 -21.68
CA LYS A 81 -21.98 -37.06 -20.26
C LYS A 81 -21.79 -35.89 -19.30
N GLU A 82 -22.88 -35.61 -18.59
CA GLU A 82 -23.06 -35.13 -17.20
C GLU A 82 -22.16 -34.01 -16.63
N PRO A 83 -22.75 -33.02 -15.92
CA PRO A 83 -22.04 -31.83 -15.46
C PRO A 83 -21.12 -32.17 -14.29
N VAL A 84 -19.81 -32.24 -14.56
CA VAL A 84 -18.78 -32.22 -13.52
C VAL A 84 -18.74 -30.80 -12.96
N THR A 85 -19.29 -30.59 -11.77
CA THR A 85 -19.14 -29.37 -10.98
C THR A 85 -17.68 -29.22 -10.57
N VAL A 86 -16.90 -28.54 -11.41
CA VAL A 86 -15.59 -27.99 -11.04
C VAL A 86 -15.87 -26.63 -10.39
N PRO A 87 -15.47 -26.37 -9.13
CA PRO A 87 -15.57 -25.02 -8.59
C PRO A 87 -14.61 -24.13 -9.37
N GLU A 88 -15.16 -23.28 -10.23
CA GLU A 88 -14.46 -22.16 -10.85
C GLU A 88 -13.87 -21.28 -9.75
N GLN A 89 -12.62 -21.53 -9.37
CA GLN A 89 -11.79 -20.49 -8.76
C GLN A 89 -11.23 -19.61 -9.89
N MET A 90 -12.15 -19.01 -10.65
CA MET A 90 -11.86 -17.79 -11.39
C MET A 90 -11.39 -16.77 -10.36
N LYS A 91 -10.11 -16.41 -10.41
CA LYS A 91 -9.62 -15.21 -9.72
C LYS A 91 -10.27 -14.01 -10.42
N ALA A 92 -11.50 -13.69 -10.01
CA ALA A 92 -12.21 -12.51 -10.42
C ALA A 92 -11.25 -11.33 -10.25
N ARG A 93 -10.95 -10.68 -11.37
CA ARG A 93 -10.22 -9.42 -11.44
C ARG A 93 -10.88 -8.52 -10.40
N LYS A 94 -10.16 -8.15 -9.32
CA LYS A 94 -10.74 -7.33 -8.24
C LYS A 94 -11.32 -6.07 -8.87
N GLU A 95 -12.64 -6.07 -9.05
CA GLU A 95 -13.36 -4.86 -9.41
C GLU A 95 -12.94 -3.80 -8.40
N ARG A 96 -12.72 -2.56 -8.85
CA ARG A 96 -12.56 -1.45 -7.92
C ARG A 96 -13.90 -1.31 -7.21
N THR A 97 -14.08 -2.07 -6.13
CA THR A 97 -15.22 -1.99 -5.25
C THR A 97 -15.24 -0.55 -4.78
N ARG A 98 -16.24 0.20 -5.22
CA ARG A 98 -16.45 1.56 -4.75
C ARG A 98 -16.75 1.43 -3.26
N ILE A 99 -15.71 1.61 -2.44
CA ILE A 99 -15.79 1.42 -1.00
C ILE A 99 -16.86 2.39 -0.48
N ASN A 100 -17.97 1.84 -0.01
CA ASN A 100 -19.05 2.61 0.59
C ASN A 100 -18.65 2.98 2.03
N TYR A 101 -17.96 4.10 2.18
CA TYR A 101 -17.45 4.54 3.48
C TYR A 101 -18.55 4.81 4.51
N GLU A 102 -19.77 5.16 4.08
CA GLU A 102 -20.91 5.42 4.98
C GLU A 102 -21.45 4.11 5.56
N GLU A 103 -21.65 3.10 4.73
CA GLU A 103 -22.08 1.78 5.18
C GLU A 103 -21.06 1.15 6.14
N ILE A 104 -19.76 1.24 5.82
CA ILE A 104 -18.71 0.72 6.70
C ILE A 104 -18.69 1.51 8.02
N LYS A 105 -18.97 2.81 7.99
CA LYS A 105 -19.06 3.65 9.20
C LYS A 105 -20.20 3.17 10.10
N GLU A 106 -21.38 2.93 9.56
CA GLU A 106 -22.53 2.42 10.31
C GLU A 106 -22.22 1.04 10.92
N ARG A 107 -21.66 0.10 10.13
CA ARG A 107 -21.35 -1.24 10.62
C ARG A 107 -20.23 -1.26 11.66
N LEU A 108 -19.23 -0.39 11.50
CA LEU A 108 -18.16 -0.26 12.48
C LEU A 108 -18.66 0.36 13.79
N LEU A 109 -19.63 1.27 13.73
CA LEU A 109 -20.32 1.80 14.91
C LEU A 109 -21.13 0.72 15.63
N GLU A 110 -21.95 -0.04 14.91
CA GLU A 110 -22.70 -1.17 15.47
C GLU A 110 -21.76 -2.14 16.20
N LEU A 111 -20.68 -2.58 15.55
CA LEU A 111 -19.70 -3.49 16.14
C LEU A 111 -19.04 -2.92 17.41
N LEU A 112 -18.61 -1.66 17.38
CA LEU A 112 -17.94 -1.04 18.53
C LEU A 112 -18.91 -0.72 19.68
N GLN A 113 -20.19 -0.49 19.40
CA GLN A 113 -21.22 -0.28 20.44
C GLN A 113 -21.69 -1.58 21.07
N GLU A 114 -21.79 -2.66 20.30
CA GLU A 114 -22.12 -4.00 20.81
C GLU A 114 -21.03 -4.55 21.74
N THR A 115 -19.77 -4.19 21.47
CA THR A 115 -18.61 -4.75 22.16
C THR A 115 -18.08 -3.74 23.18
N SER A 116 -18.24 -4.04 24.47
CA SER A 116 -17.70 -3.18 25.55
C SER A 116 -16.18 -3.22 25.69
N GLU A 117 -15.51 -4.14 24.98
CA GLU A 117 -14.06 -4.33 25.03
C GLU A 117 -13.34 -3.74 23.81
N PRO A 118 -12.09 -3.24 23.96
CA PRO A 118 -11.31 -2.73 22.84
C PRO A 118 -11.02 -3.82 21.80
N MET A 119 -11.43 -3.59 20.56
CA MET A 119 -11.18 -4.51 19.46
C MET A 119 -9.93 -4.15 18.68
N SER A 120 -9.13 -5.16 18.32
CA SER A 120 -7.97 -4.97 17.46
C SER A 120 -8.39 -4.72 16.00
N LEU A 121 -7.54 -4.05 15.22
CA LEU A 121 -7.76 -3.87 13.79
C LEU A 121 -8.07 -5.19 13.06
N SER A 122 -7.33 -6.26 13.37
CA SER A 122 -7.57 -7.58 12.77
C SER A 122 -8.94 -8.14 13.13
N THR A 123 -9.37 -7.99 14.39
CA THR A 123 -10.67 -8.45 14.86
C THR A 123 -11.80 -7.72 14.13
N ILE A 124 -11.70 -6.39 14.01
CA ILE A 124 -12.71 -5.57 13.32
C ILE A 124 -12.83 -6.00 11.86
N VAL A 125 -11.71 -6.28 11.19
CA VAL A 125 -11.72 -6.72 9.79
C VAL A 125 -12.39 -8.09 9.65
N SER A 126 -12.06 -9.03 10.54
CA SER A 126 -12.68 -10.35 10.53
C SER A 126 -14.19 -10.28 10.79
N GLU A 127 -14.63 -9.45 11.75
CA GLU A 127 -16.05 -9.27 12.06
C GLU A 127 -16.82 -8.58 10.91
N LEU A 128 -16.22 -7.57 10.26
CA LEU A 128 -16.81 -6.92 9.10
C LEU A 128 -16.97 -7.87 7.90
N GLU A 129 -16.00 -8.76 7.69
CA GLU A 129 -16.06 -9.76 6.63
C GLU A 129 -17.06 -10.88 6.96
N GLN A 130 -17.07 -11.39 8.19
CA GLN A 130 -17.93 -12.51 8.59
C GLN A 130 -19.40 -12.11 8.72
N ARG A 131 -19.71 -10.98 9.36
CA ARG A 131 -21.09 -10.57 9.62
C ARG A 131 -21.72 -9.82 8.46
N TYR A 132 -20.94 -9.02 7.75
CA TYR A 132 -21.45 -8.08 6.75
C TYR A 132 -20.93 -8.35 5.33
N GLY A 133 -20.03 -9.34 5.14
CA GLY A 133 -19.47 -9.64 3.83
C GLY A 133 -18.58 -8.53 3.26
N ILE A 134 -18.14 -7.58 4.09
CA ILE A 134 -17.41 -6.40 3.65
C ILE A 134 -15.92 -6.74 3.54
N HIS A 135 -15.43 -6.90 2.32
CA HIS A 135 -14.02 -7.12 2.06
C HIS A 135 -13.24 -5.80 1.89
N LEU A 136 -12.35 -5.50 2.84
CA LEU A 136 -11.56 -4.28 2.83
C LEU A 136 -10.21 -4.48 2.13
N SER A 137 -10.01 -3.87 0.97
CA SER A 137 -8.73 -3.93 0.24
C SER A 137 -7.57 -3.24 0.98
N ASN A 138 -7.86 -2.21 1.77
CA ASN A 138 -6.88 -1.54 2.63
C ASN A 138 -7.49 -1.23 4.00
N PRO A 139 -7.49 -2.21 4.93
CA PRO A 139 -8.24 -2.09 6.17
C PRO A 139 -7.75 -0.96 7.07
N TYR A 140 -6.43 -0.79 7.18
CA TYR A 140 -5.84 0.26 8.00
C TYR A 140 -6.25 1.66 7.53
N ILE A 141 -6.13 1.93 6.23
CA ILE A 141 -6.47 3.26 5.69
C ILE A 141 -7.97 3.51 5.78
N THR A 142 -8.80 2.52 5.45
CA THR A 142 -10.25 2.67 5.47
C THR A 142 -10.78 2.90 6.88
N ILE A 143 -10.38 2.07 7.85
CA ILE A 143 -10.83 2.20 9.25
C ILE A 143 -10.33 3.52 9.82
N LYS A 144 -9.05 3.86 9.62
CA LYS A 144 -8.49 5.14 10.11
C LYS A 144 -9.13 6.39 9.50
N LYS A 145 -9.63 6.29 8.26
CA LYS A 145 -10.37 7.39 7.63
C LYS A 145 -11.75 7.54 8.26
N ILE A 146 -12.43 6.43 8.53
CA ILE A 146 -13.77 6.39 9.13
C ILE A 146 -13.73 6.82 10.60
N THR A 147 -12.76 6.34 11.39
CA THR A 147 -12.63 6.67 12.82
C THR A 147 -12.32 8.14 13.05
N LYS A 148 -11.63 8.82 12.12
CA LYS A 148 -11.47 10.28 12.16
C LYS A 148 -12.80 11.05 12.09
N ASP A 149 -13.77 10.50 11.38
CA ASP A 149 -15.10 11.10 11.18
C ASP A 149 -16.11 10.67 12.27
N ILE A 150 -15.67 9.89 13.27
CA ILE A 150 -16.49 9.44 14.40
C ILE A 150 -15.90 10.01 15.70
N SER A 151 -16.61 10.93 16.34
CA SER A 151 -16.18 11.55 17.60
C SER A 151 -16.25 10.63 18.84
N GLY A 152 -16.81 9.42 18.71
CA GLY A 152 -17.02 8.47 19.81
C GLY A 152 -16.05 7.30 19.88
N VAL A 153 -15.03 7.21 19.01
CA VAL A 153 -14.07 6.09 19.00
C VAL A 153 -12.75 6.51 19.64
N LYS A 154 -12.30 5.75 20.63
CA LYS A 154 -10.97 5.92 21.25
C LYS A 154 -9.99 4.95 20.61
N GLU A 155 -8.91 5.49 20.07
CA GLU A 155 -7.80 4.71 19.52
C GLU A 155 -6.70 4.56 20.58
N THR A 156 -6.33 3.32 20.91
CA THR A 156 -5.18 3.03 21.76
C THR A 156 -4.17 2.18 20.98
N LYS A 157 -2.89 2.51 21.14
CA LYS A 157 -1.80 1.80 20.49
C LYS A 157 -1.00 1.05 21.54
N GLU A 158 -0.94 -0.28 21.42
CA GLU A 158 -0.12 -1.14 22.26
C GLU A 158 0.91 -1.85 21.38
N GLY A 159 2.17 -1.39 21.47
CA GLY A 159 3.25 -1.88 20.62
C GLY A 159 2.99 -1.64 19.12
N ARG A 160 2.78 -2.73 18.37
CA ARG A 160 2.47 -2.71 16.92
C ARG A 160 0.99 -2.90 16.61
N VAL A 161 0.14 -3.10 17.61
CA VAL A 161 -1.29 -3.37 17.45
C VAL A 161 -2.09 -2.10 17.77
N LEU A 162 -3.14 -1.87 16.99
CA LEU A 162 -4.09 -0.79 17.19
C LEU A 162 -5.40 -1.36 17.69
N PHE A 163 -5.88 -0.79 18.78
CA PHE A 163 -7.14 -1.12 19.42
C PHE A 163 -8.10 0.06 19.29
N PHE A 164 -9.36 -0.26 19.05
CA PHE A 164 -10.44 0.69 18.91
C PHE A 164 -11.52 0.30 19.93
N ALA A 165 -11.94 1.26 20.73
CA ALA A 165 -13.02 1.09 21.68
C ALA A 165 -14.05 2.21 21.49
N TRP A 166 -15.32 1.88 21.70
CA TRP A 166 -16.33 2.93 21.85
C TRP A 166 -16.10 3.67 23.17
N LYS A 167 -16.16 5.00 23.13
CA LYS A 167 -16.07 5.84 24.31
C LYS A 167 -17.39 5.74 25.06
N ASN A 168 -17.46 4.82 26.02
CA ASN A 168 -18.46 4.87 27.07
C ASN A 168 -18.09 6.05 27.99
N ASP A 169 -18.87 7.14 27.91
CA ASP A 169 -18.90 8.14 28.99
C ASP A 169 -19.64 7.57 30.21
#